data_AF-A0A972UQG1-F1
#
_entry.id   AF-A0A972UQG1-F1
#
_cell.length_a   1.000
_cell.length_b   1.000
_cell.length_c   1.000
_cell.angle_alpha   90.00
_cell.angle_beta   90.00
_cell.angle_gamma   90.00
#
_symmetry.space_group_name_H-M   'P 1'
#
loop_
_entity.id
_entity.type
_entity.pdbx_description
1 polymer ?
#
loop_
_entity_poly.entity_id
_entity_poly.type
_entity_poly.pdbx_seq_one_letter_code
_entity_poly.pdbx_strand_id
1 'polypeptide(L)'
;MDDSTTITIRVAKTMKDRLESLARETKRSRSSLAAQGIGAFVELEEQQIEGVKRALASIDRGLGVAHDDVEAWVASWDTDDELSTPKSV
;
A
#
# COMPACT_ATOMS: atom_id res chain seq x y z
N MET A 1 16.85 15.01 -17.77
CA MET A 1 17.95 14.52 -16.93
C MET A 1 17.32 14.18 -15.60
N ASP A 2 17.49 12.96 -15.10
CA ASP A 2 17.02 12.61 -13.75
C ASP A 2 17.87 13.37 -12.75
N ASP A 3 17.29 14.39 -12.11
CA ASP A 3 17.93 15.13 -11.05
C ASP A 3 17.98 14.24 -9.79
N SER A 4 19.15 13.70 -9.49
CA SER A 4 19.35 12.92 -8.27
C SER A 4 19.74 13.82 -7.10
N THR A 5 19.14 13.59 -5.93
CA THR A 5 19.53 14.24 -4.67
C THR A 5 20.07 13.24 -3.67
N THR A 6 20.95 13.68 -2.76
CA THR A 6 21.54 12.83 -1.73
C THR A 6 20.94 13.14 -0.37
N ILE A 7 20.46 12.10 0.30
CA ILE A 7 20.02 12.17 1.70
C ILE A 7 20.96 11.33 2.57
N THR A 8 21.24 11.81 3.78
CA THR A 8 22.02 11.05 4.77
C THR A 8 21.08 10.46 5.81
N ILE A 9 21.04 9.13 5.90
CA ILE A 9 20.17 8.41 6.83
C ILE A 9 20.99 7.63 7.86
N ARG A 10 20.49 7.53 9.08
CA ARG A 10 21.03 6.62 10.10
C ARG A 10 20.33 5.28 9.96
N VAL A 11 21.12 4.21 9.94
CA VAL A 11 20.63 2.84 9.92
C VAL A 11 21.33 2.02 11.00
N ALA A 12 20.65 0.98 11.50
CA ALA A 12 21.28 0.04 12.41
C ALA A 12 22.49 -0.63 11.73
N LYS A 13 23.56 -0.90 12.50
CA LYS A 13 24.76 -1.59 11.99
C LYS A 13 24.40 -2.93 11.32
N THR A 14 23.50 -3.68 11.93
CA THR A 14 22.99 -4.95 11.40
C THR A 14 22.33 -4.80 10.03
N MET A 15 21.63 -3.69 9.78
CA MET A 15 21.02 -3.41 8.48
C MET A 15 22.08 -3.11 7.42
N LYS A 16 23.11 -2.30 7.76
CA LYS A 16 24.25 -2.04 6.87
C LYS A 16 24.91 -3.35 6.43
N ASP A 17 25.17 -4.25 7.38
CA ASP A 17 25.87 -5.51 7.11
C ASP A 17 25.03 -6.43 6.21
N ARG A 18 23.70 -6.48 6.43
CA ARG A 18 22.75 -7.19 5.55
C ARG A 18 22.72 -6.60 4.13
N LEU A 19 22.67 -5.27 4.01
CA LEU A 19 22.69 -4.57 2.72
C LEU A 19 24.00 -4.83 1.97
N GLU A 20 25.12 -4.90 2.68
CA GLU A 20 26.43 -5.27 2.13
C GLU A 20 26.47 -6.71 1.60
N SER A 21 25.86 -7.67 2.29
CA SER A 21 25.75 -9.04 1.79
C SER A 21 24.90 -9.10 0.53
N LEU A 22 23.72 -8.48 0.56
CA LEU A 22 22.79 -8.45 -0.57
C LEU A 22 23.42 -7.78 -1.80
N ALA A 23 24.16 -6.69 -1.62
CA ALA A 23 24.90 -6.02 -2.68
C ALA A 23 25.90 -6.95 -3.37
N ARG A 24 26.65 -7.75 -2.60
CA ARG A 24 27.62 -8.72 -3.13
C ARG A 24 26.95 -9.84 -3.92
N GLU A 25 25.89 -10.43 -3.37
CA GLU A 25 25.16 -11.53 -3.99
C GLU A 25 24.44 -11.11 -5.27
N THR A 26 23.87 -9.90 -5.29
CA THR A 26 23.11 -9.38 -6.44
C THR A 26 23.97 -8.60 -7.45
N LYS A 27 25.25 -8.39 -7.17
CA LYS A 27 26.18 -7.54 -7.96
C LYS A 27 25.66 -6.12 -8.17
N ARG A 28 24.98 -5.56 -7.17
CA ARG A 28 24.42 -4.20 -7.19
C ARG A 28 25.06 -3.32 -6.11
N SER A 29 25.04 -2.00 -6.31
CA SER A 29 25.57 -1.08 -5.30
C SER A 29 24.63 -0.97 -4.09
N ARG A 30 25.20 -0.72 -2.90
CA ARG A 30 24.44 -0.45 -1.68
C ARG A 30 23.48 0.72 -1.85
N SER A 31 23.93 1.79 -2.51
CA SER A 31 23.11 2.97 -2.77
C SER A 31 21.95 2.67 -3.71
N SER A 32 22.15 1.85 -4.76
CA SER A 32 21.06 1.44 -5.65
C SER A 32 20.02 0.58 -4.92
N LEU A 33 20.47 -0.37 -4.09
CA LEU A 33 19.56 -1.21 -3.29
C LEU A 33 18.80 -0.40 -2.23
N ALA A 34 19.48 0.54 -1.57
CA ALA A 34 18.85 1.44 -0.61
C ALA A 34 17.81 2.35 -1.29
N ALA A 35 18.17 2.96 -2.42
CA ALA A 35 17.25 3.80 -3.19
C ALA A 35 16.03 3.00 -3.67
N GLN A 36 16.23 1.76 -4.14
CA GLN A 36 15.13 0.89 -4.52
C GLN A 36 14.22 0.57 -3.33
N GLY A 37 14.79 0.22 -2.17
CA GLY A 37 14.00 -0.09 -0.97
C GLY A 37 13.20 1.12 -0.48
N ILE A 38 13.82 2.31 -0.48
CA ILE A 38 13.14 3.57 -0.12
C ILE A 38 12.04 3.90 -1.13
N GLY A 39 12.31 3.76 -2.44
CA GLY A 39 11.32 4.02 -3.49
C GLY A 39 10.10 3.10 -3.37
N ALA A 40 10.32 1.80 -3.20
CA ALA A 40 9.23 0.84 -3.00
C ALA A 40 8.41 1.12 -1.74
N PHE A 41 9.06 1.56 -0.66
CA PHE A 41 8.36 1.98 0.55
C PHE A 41 7.51 3.23 0.31
N VAL A 42 8.08 4.27 -0.30
CA VAL A 42 7.36 5.52 -0.58
C VAL A 42 6.16 5.27 -1.49
N GLU A 43 6.32 4.51 -2.57
CA GLU A 43 5.23 4.18 -3.48
C GLU A 43 4.08 3.47 -2.76
N LEU A 44 4.40 2.50 -1.88
CA LEU A 44 3.40 1.80 -1.08
C LEU A 44 2.67 2.74 -0.11
N GLU A 45 3.39 3.62 0.58
CA GLU A 45 2.79 4.59 1.51
C GLU A 45 1.91 5.60 0.76
N GLU A 46 2.35 6.10 -0.40
CA GLU A 46 1.56 7.01 -1.24
C GLU A 46 0.26 6.36 -1.71
N GLN A 47 0.31 5.12 -2.18
CA GLN A 47 -0.88 4.38 -2.60
C GLN A 47 -1.86 4.17 -1.44
N GLN A 48 -1.36 3.82 -0.25
CA GLN A 48 -2.21 3.66 0.94
C GLN A 48 -2.87 4.99 1.34
N ILE A 49 -2.09 6.07 1.43
CA ILE A 49 -2.59 7.40 1.79
C ILE A 49 -3.62 7.88 0.79
N GLU A 50 -3.34 7.74 -0.51
CA GLU A 50 -4.27 8.17 -1.55
C GLU A 50 -5.54 7.31 -1.55
N GLY A 51 -5.42 6.00 -1.34
CA GLY A 51 -6.54 5.08 -1.18
C GLY A 51 -7.46 5.50 -0.04
N VAL A 52 -6.90 5.78 1.14
CA VAL A 52 -7.66 6.26 2.31
C VAL A 52 -8.34 7.59 2.01
N LYS A 53 -7.63 8.56 1.42
CA LYS A 53 -8.19 9.86 1.04
C LYS A 53 -9.37 9.70 0.06
N ARG A 54 -9.23 8.83 -0.94
CA ARG A 54 -10.31 8.54 -1.89
C ARG A 54 -11.51 7.90 -1.20
N ALA A 55 -11.29 6.93 -0.32
CA ALA A 55 -12.35 6.28 0.43
C ALA A 55 -13.15 7.28 1.29
N LEU A 56 -12.46 8.15 2.04
CA LEU A 56 -13.10 9.21 2.82
C LEU A 56 -13.90 10.17 1.95
N ALA A 57 -13.31 10.63 0.82
CA ALA A 57 -14.00 11.52 -0.10
C ALA A 57 -15.25 10.87 -0.75
N SER A 58 -15.25 9.55 -0.96
CA SER A 58 -16.43 8.82 -1.43
C SER A 58 -17.55 8.82 -0.38
N ILE A 59 -17.21 8.59 0.89
CA ILE A 59 -18.18 8.65 2.00
C ILE A 59 -18.76 10.06 2.13
N ASP A 60 -17.92 11.10 2.09
CA ASP A 60 -18.36 12.51 2.15
C ASP A 60 -19.32 12.88 1.00
N ARG A 61 -19.22 12.18 -0.14
CA ARG A 61 -20.11 12.34 -1.30
C ARG A 61 -21.37 11.48 -1.23
N GLY A 62 -21.58 10.75 -0.15
CA GLY A 62 -22.72 9.84 0.01
C GLY A 62 -22.57 8.50 -0.71
N LEU A 63 -21.41 8.21 -1.31
CA LEU A 63 -21.14 6.96 -2.05
C LEU A 63 -20.85 5.77 -1.10
N GLY A 64 -21.39 5.81 0.11
CA GLY A 64 -21.33 4.72 1.08
C GLY A 64 -22.49 3.73 0.87
N VAL A 65 -22.31 2.51 1.35
CA VAL A 65 -23.36 1.49 1.43
C VAL A 65 -23.83 1.40 2.88
N ALA A 66 -25.14 1.29 3.11
CA ALA A 66 -25.66 1.10 4.46
C ALA A 66 -25.18 -0.22 5.06
N HIS A 67 -24.87 -0.21 6.36
CA HIS A 67 -24.34 -1.37 7.06
C HIS A 67 -25.31 -2.57 6.98
N ASP A 68 -26.59 -2.33 7.22
CA ASP A 68 -27.64 -3.36 7.22
C ASP A 68 -27.76 -4.07 5.84
N ASP A 69 -27.58 -3.33 4.73
CA ASP A 69 -27.59 -3.91 3.39
C ASP A 69 -26.39 -4.84 3.16
N VAL A 70 -25.21 -4.48 3.70
CA VAL A 70 -24.01 -5.32 3.66
C VAL A 70 -24.17 -6.56 4.53
N GLU A 71 -24.75 -6.43 5.73
CA GLU A 71 -25.01 -7.57 6.61
C GLU A 71 -25.96 -8.58 5.97
N ALA A 72 -27.08 -8.09 5.41
CA ALA A 72 -28.03 -8.94 4.71
C ALA A 72 -27.37 -9.68 3.54
N TRP A 73 -26.54 -8.98 2.76
CA TRP A 73 -25.80 -9.58 1.65
C TRP A 73 -24.83 -10.68 2.11
N VAL A 74 -23.98 -10.39 3.10
CA VAL A 74 -23.01 -11.38 3.63
C VAL A 74 -23.72 -12.59 4.23
N ALA A 75 -24.85 -12.39 4.91
CA ALA A 75 -25.64 -13.48 5.48
C ALA A 75 -26.28 -14.39 4.42
N SER A 76 -26.45 -13.91 3.18
CA SER A 76 -27.02 -14.67 2.08
C SER A 76 -26.01 -15.51 1.30
N TRP A 77 -24.71 -15.36 1.56
CA TRP A 77 -23.67 -16.14 0.87
C TRP A 77 -23.80 -17.63 1.18
N ASP A 78 -23.49 -18.47 0.18
CA ASP A 78 -23.58 -19.94 0.26
C ASP A 78 -25.01 -20.47 0.51
N THR A 79 -26.02 -19.67 0.14
CA THR A 79 -27.43 -20.06 0.14
C THR A 79 -28.00 -20.05 -1.27
N ASP A 80 -29.14 -20.74 -1.46
CA ASP A 80 -29.84 -20.76 -2.76
C ASP A 80 -30.40 -19.37 -3.16
N ASP A 81 -30.50 -18.44 -2.21
CA ASP A 81 -31.05 -17.08 -2.37
C ASP A 81 -29.98 -15.98 -2.12
N GLU A 82 -28.77 -16.17 -2.65
CA GLU A 82 -27.69 -15.18 -2.53
C GLU A 82 -28.08 -13.81 -3.11
N LEU A 83 -28.00 -12.76 -2.29
CA LEU A 83 -28.34 -11.39 -2.65
C LEU A 83 -27.25 -10.77 -3.54
N SER A 84 -27.62 -9.81 -4.38
CA SER A 84 -26.65 -9.07 -5.19
C SER A 84 -25.83 -8.11 -4.34
N THR A 85 -24.56 -7.88 -4.69
CA THR A 85 -23.69 -6.92 -4.01
C THR A 85 -24.39 -5.55 -3.84
N PRO A 86 -24.56 -5.08 -2.60
CA PRO A 86 -25.16 -3.79 -2.30
C PRO A 86 -24.42 -2.64 -2.98
N LYS A 87 -25.17 -1.62 -3.39
CA LYS A 87 -24.65 -0.44 -4.08
C LYS A 87 -24.84 0.80 -3.23
N SER A 88 -23.94 1.75 -3.37
CA SER A 88 -24.12 3.06 -2.77
C SER A 88 -25.33 3.76 -3.37
N VAL A 89 -26.01 4.56 -2.56
CA VAL A 89 -27.19 5.36 -2.96
C VAL A 89 -26.80 6.51 -3.88
#